data_AF-A0A9X2ITQ1-F1
#
_entry.id   AF-A0A9X2ITQ1-F1
#
_cell.length_a   1.000
_cell.length_b   1.000
_cell.length_c   1.000
_cell.angle_alpha   90.00
_cell.angle_beta   90.00
_cell.angle_gamma   90.00
#
_symmetry.space_group_name_H-M   'P 1'
#
loop_
_entity.id
_entity.type
_entity.pdbx_description
1 polymer ?
#
loop_
_entity_poly.entity_id
_entity_poly.type
_entity_poly.pdbx_seq_one_letter_code
_entity_poly.pdbx_strand_id
1 'polypeptide(L)'
;MRLLVPVDRPWEIVGGGEDGGRLVDASVAFDGVVLRTLERTGTRLVAGVVHGARTDRVSIAALAVEGLLLGTTVFAGSRAENRAALEAVLSRAAALAATGGDWEPLEVDGTTFALSAIRVDAGFAGSADLGPCVLAAWSADAAVQLPPLTLVDAPE
;
A
#
# COMPACT_ATOMS: atom_id res chain seq x y z
N MET A 1 13.92 -7.16 -6.21
CA MET A 1 13.22 -6.00 -5.60
C MET A 1 13.54 -6.02 -4.11
N ARG A 2 13.59 -4.87 -3.43
CA ARG A 2 13.66 -4.83 -1.96
C ARG A 2 12.27 -4.57 -1.37
N LEU A 3 11.92 -5.27 -0.29
CA LEU A 3 10.64 -5.24 0.39
C LEU A 3 10.78 -4.50 1.71
N LEU A 4 9.82 -3.63 2.03
CA LEU A 4 9.68 -3.08 3.37
C LEU A 4 9.09 -4.13 4.29
N VAL A 5 9.80 -4.41 5.39
CA VAL A 5 9.38 -5.36 6.42
C VAL A 5 9.59 -4.74 7.80
N PRO A 6 8.82 -5.12 8.82
CA PRO A 6 9.05 -4.62 10.17
C PRO A 6 10.32 -5.25 10.76
N VAL A 7 11.06 -4.46 11.55
CA VAL A 7 12.38 -4.87 12.09
C VAL A 7 12.28 -5.89 13.22
N ASP A 8 11.24 -5.80 14.05
CA ASP A 8 11.19 -6.40 15.39
C ASP A 8 10.10 -7.46 15.58
N ARG A 9 9.46 -7.91 14.50
CA ARG A 9 8.29 -8.82 14.55
C ARG A 9 8.24 -9.74 13.33
N PRO A 10 7.58 -10.91 13.44
CA PRO A 10 7.40 -11.81 12.31
C PRO A 10 6.53 -11.17 11.23
N TRP A 11 6.79 -11.56 10.00
CA TRP A 11 6.07 -11.08 8.82
C TRP A 11 6.05 -12.15 7.73
N GLU A 12 5.09 -12.07 6.82
CA GLU A 12 4.99 -12.98 5.68
C GLU A 12 4.58 -12.25 4.40
N ILE A 13 4.97 -12.78 3.24
CA ILE A 13 4.53 -12.25 1.94
C ILE A 13 3.11 -12.76 1.67
N VAL A 14 2.16 -11.84 1.47
CA VAL A 14 0.74 -12.14 1.24
C VAL A 14 0.26 -11.79 -0.17
N GLY A 15 1.12 -11.19 -0.99
CA GLY A 15 0.80 -10.89 -2.37
C GLY A 15 1.92 -10.13 -3.07
N GLY A 16 1.75 -9.93 -4.37
CA GLY A 16 2.68 -9.16 -5.18
C GLY A 16 2.25 -9.12 -6.64
N GLY A 17 3.01 -8.37 -7.42
CA GLY A 17 2.82 -8.22 -8.85
C GLY A 17 4.15 -8.34 -9.58
N GLU A 18 4.11 -9.00 -10.74
CA GLU A 18 5.26 -9.14 -11.62
C GLU A 18 5.02 -8.41 -12.95
N ASP A 19 6.09 -7.86 -13.51
CA ASP A 19 6.15 -7.34 -14.86
C ASP A 19 7.33 -7.97 -15.60
N GLY A 20 7.06 -8.67 -16.69
CA GLY A 20 8.08 -9.37 -17.48
C GLY A 20 8.90 -10.42 -16.70
N GLY A 21 8.28 -11.11 -15.74
CA GLY A 21 8.93 -12.12 -14.89
C GLY A 21 9.81 -11.53 -13.78
N ARG A 22 9.64 -10.24 -13.48
CA ARG A 22 10.29 -9.57 -12.34
C ARG A 22 9.24 -9.02 -11.39
N LEU A 23 9.43 -9.26 -10.11
CA LEU A 23 8.64 -8.65 -9.04
C LEU A 23 8.78 -7.11 -9.08
N VAL A 24 7.64 -6.42 -9.26
CA VAL A 24 7.54 -4.94 -9.28
C VAL A 24 6.85 -4.37 -8.05
N ASP A 25 6.06 -5.20 -7.37
CA ASP A 25 5.49 -4.89 -6.07
C ASP A 25 5.31 -6.15 -5.23
N ALA A 26 5.32 -5.99 -3.91
CA ALA A 26 4.99 -7.07 -2.98
C ALA A 26 4.30 -6.52 -1.74
N SER A 27 3.41 -7.33 -1.19
CA SER A 27 2.67 -7.08 0.05
C SER A 27 3.14 -8.02 1.13
N VAL A 28 3.46 -7.46 2.30
CA VAL A 28 3.87 -8.18 3.50
C VAL A 28 2.85 -7.91 4.60
N ALA A 29 2.46 -8.95 5.33
CA ALA A 29 1.56 -8.83 6.48
C ALA A 29 2.28 -9.08 7.80
N PHE A 30 1.88 -8.34 8.84
CA PHE A 30 2.26 -8.54 10.24
C PHE A 30 1.23 -7.86 11.16
N ASP A 31 0.93 -8.43 12.32
CA ASP A 31 0.05 -7.83 13.36
C ASP A 31 -1.25 -7.17 12.83
N GLY A 32 -1.86 -7.73 11.78
CA GLY A 32 -3.06 -7.18 11.14
C GLY A 32 -2.83 -5.99 10.18
N VAL A 33 -1.58 -5.56 10.00
CA VAL A 33 -1.14 -4.59 9.00
C VAL A 33 -0.75 -5.31 7.72
N VAL A 34 -1.07 -4.72 6.57
CA VAL A 34 -0.47 -5.06 5.28
C VAL A 34 0.37 -3.87 4.80
N LEU A 35 1.63 -4.12 4.47
CA LEU A 35 2.52 -3.17 3.79
C LEU A 35 2.74 -3.62 2.36
N ARG A 36 2.37 -2.79 1.40
CA ARG A 36 2.71 -2.96 0.00
C ARG A 36 3.85 -2.03 -0.38
N THR A 37 4.97 -2.63 -0.78
CA THR A 37 6.11 -1.92 -1.37
C THR A 37 5.92 -1.91 -2.88
N LEU A 38 5.98 -0.75 -3.51
CA LEU A 38 5.93 -0.61 -4.96
C LEU A 38 7.23 0.01 -5.46
N GLU A 39 7.87 -0.63 -6.42
CA GLU A 39 9.05 -0.07 -7.07
C GLU A 39 8.67 1.10 -7.99
N ARG A 40 9.46 2.18 -8.01
CA ARG A 40 9.25 3.25 -8.99
C ARG A 40 9.72 2.80 -10.37
N THR A 41 8.80 2.24 -11.17
CA THR A 41 9.08 1.75 -12.53
C THR A 41 9.37 2.85 -13.55
N GLY A 42 9.13 4.14 -13.23
CA GLY A 42 9.52 5.29 -14.08
C GLY A 42 11.01 5.41 -14.39
N THR A 43 11.84 4.55 -13.79
CA THR A 43 13.26 4.37 -14.10
C THR A 43 13.54 3.33 -15.21
N ARG A 44 12.51 2.65 -15.75
CA ARG A 44 12.64 1.60 -16.77
C ARG A 44 11.73 1.88 -17.98
N LEU A 45 12.36 2.08 -19.14
CA LEU A 45 11.71 2.03 -20.45
C LEU A 45 11.92 0.62 -21.02
N VAL A 46 10.86 -0.17 -21.10
CA VAL A 46 10.86 -1.45 -21.82
C VAL A 46 9.81 -1.43 -22.93
N ALA A 47 10.25 -1.78 -24.15
CA ALA A 47 9.50 -2.06 -25.37
C ALA A 47 8.05 -1.51 -25.51
N GLY A 48 7.85 -0.20 -25.28
CA GLY A 48 6.71 0.54 -25.81
C GLY A 48 5.40 0.52 -25.02
N VAL A 49 5.34 -0.08 -23.83
CA VAL A 49 4.18 0.04 -22.92
C VAL A 49 4.67 0.47 -21.53
N VAL A 50 4.19 1.62 -21.06
CA VAL A 50 4.44 2.05 -19.67
C VAL A 50 3.52 1.23 -18.76
N HIS A 51 3.98 0.04 -18.34
CA HIS A 51 3.43 -0.66 -17.19
C HIS A 51 3.91 0.08 -15.92
N GLY A 52 3.25 1.19 -15.63
CA GLY A 52 3.57 2.06 -14.50
C GLY A 52 2.53 1.93 -13.40
N ALA A 53 2.92 1.45 -12.22
CA ALA A 53 2.17 1.80 -11.02
C ALA A 53 2.25 3.34 -10.87
N ARG A 54 1.10 4.01 -10.77
CA ARG A 54 1.11 5.45 -10.49
C ARG A 54 1.66 5.64 -9.08
N THR A 55 2.87 6.17 -9.00
CA THR A 55 3.60 6.44 -7.74
C THR A 55 3.50 7.90 -7.31
N ASP A 56 2.50 8.63 -7.80
CA ASP A 56 2.16 9.94 -7.26
C ASP A 56 1.46 9.78 -5.90
N ARG A 57 1.59 10.82 -5.06
CA ARG A 57 1.09 10.82 -3.68
C ARG A 57 -0.38 10.41 -3.57
N VAL A 58 -1.24 10.90 -4.47
CA VAL A 58 -2.68 10.65 -4.38
C VAL A 58 -2.99 9.22 -4.80
N SER A 59 -2.36 8.70 -5.86
CA SER A 59 -2.55 7.32 -6.29
C SER A 59 -2.09 6.30 -5.24
N ILE A 60 -0.98 6.54 -4.53
CA ILE A 60 -0.52 5.63 -3.46
C ILE A 60 -1.40 5.73 -2.21
N ALA A 61 -1.86 6.92 -1.84
CA ALA A 61 -2.87 7.05 -0.79
C ALA A 61 -4.18 6.34 -1.16
N ALA A 62 -4.63 6.44 -2.41
CA ALA A 62 -5.81 5.73 -2.90
C ALA A 62 -5.62 4.23 -2.81
N LEU A 63 -4.46 3.70 -3.23
CA LEU A 63 -4.13 2.28 -3.10
C LEU A 63 -4.20 1.79 -1.66
N ALA A 64 -3.66 2.55 -0.71
CA ALA A 64 -3.73 2.20 0.72
C ALA A 64 -5.19 2.14 1.22
N VAL A 65 -6.00 3.14 0.87
CA VAL A 65 -7.42 3.20 1.26
C VAL A 65 -8.24 2.12 0.55
N GLU A 66 -7.94 1.81 -0.71
CA GLU A 66 -8.56 0.70 -1.44
C GLU A 66 -8.25 -0.63 -0.75
N GLY A 67 -6.99 -0.88 -0.37
CA GLY A 67 -6.60 -2.07 0.38
C GLY A 67 -7.38 -2.21 1.69
N LEU A 68 -7.53 -1.11 2.44
CA LEU A 68 -8.34 -1.06 3.66
C LEU A 68 -9.82 -1.41 3.40
N LEU A 69 -10.45 -0.70 2.46
CA LEU A 69 -11.88 -0.82 2.20
C LEU A 69 -12.23 -2.17 1.56
N LEU A 70 -11.39 -2.70 0.69
CA LEU A 70 -11.57 -4.04 0.12
C LEU A 70 -11.42 -5.12 1.20
N GLY A 71 -10.46 -4.98 2.12
CA GLY A 71 -10.26 -5.92 3.22
C GLY A 71 -11.41 -5.94 4.24
N THR A 72 -12.22 -4.88 4.30
CA THR A 72 -13.34 -4.74 5.25
C THR A 72 -14.72 -4.86 4.59
N THR A 73 -14.81 -4.83 3.25
CA THR A 73 -16.08 -4.93 2.53
C THR A 73 -16.48 -6.39 2.30
N VAL A 74 -17.74 -6.72 2.61
CA VAL A 74 -18.32 -8.04 2.36
C VAL A 74 -18.96 -8.09 0.97
N PHE A 75 -18.43 -8.94 0.09
CA PHE A 75 -18.94 -9.16 -1.28
C PHE A 75 -19.83 -10.42 -1.38
N ALA A 76 -20.97 -10.40 -0.69
CA ALA A 76 -21.90 -11.56 -0.62
C ALA A 76 -23.14 -11.44 -1.53
N GLY A 77 -23.23 -10.38 -2.35
CA GLY A 77 -24.37 -10.12 -3.21
C GLY A 77 -24.28 -10.81 -4.59
N SER A 78 -25.27 -10.52 -5.42
CA SER A 78 -25.25 -10.80 -6.86
C SER A 78 -24.07 -10.09 -7.55
N ARG A 79 -23.76 -10.49 -8.78
CA ARG A 79 -22.71 -9.84 -9.58
C ARG A 79 -22.92 -8.33 -9.72
N ALA A 80 -24.17 -7.89 -9.88
CA ALA A 80 -24.50 -6.46 -10.00
C ALA A 80 -24.27 -5.72 -8.68
N GLU A 81 -24.68 -6.31 -7.55
CA GLU A 81 -24.46 -5.73 -6.22
C GLU A 81 -22.98 -5.66 -5.86
N ASN A 82 -22.23 -6.74 -6.11
CA ASN A 82 -20.78 -6.76 -5.85
C ASN A 82 -20.03 -5.77 -6.74
N ARG A 83 -20.48 -5.58 -7.99
CA ARG A 83 -19.94 -4.54 -8.88
C ARG A 83 -20.21 -3.14 -8.33
N ALA A 84 -21.44 -2.86 -7.92
CA ALA A 84 -21.78 -1.57 -7.33
C ALA A 84 -21.01 -1.30 -6.03
N ALA A 85 -20.81 -2.33 -5.20
CA ALA A 85 -20.00 -2.24 -3.99
C ALA A 85 -18.53 -1.93 -4.31
N LEU A 86 -17.95 -2.59 -5.32
CA LEU A 86 -16.60 -2.29 -5.78
C LEU A 86 -16.47 -0.85 -6.29
N GLU A 87 -17.41 -0.39 -7.12
CA GLU A 87 -17.43 0.98 -7.63
C GLU A 87 -17.54 2.01 -6.48
N ALA A 88 -18.34 1.71 -5.45
CA ALA A 88 -18.45 2.53 -4.25
C ALA A 88 -17.14 2.56 -3.43
N VAL A 89 -16.44 1.43 -3.29
CA VAL A 89 -15.13 1.35 -2.64
C VAL A 89 -14.12 2.24 -3.38
N LEU A 90 -14.01 2.10 -4.70
CA LEU A 90 -13.09 2.88 -5.52
C LEU A 90 -13.38 4.38 -5.43
N SER A 91 -14.66 4.76 -5.52
CA SER A 91 -15.07 6.17 -5.41
C SER A 91 -14.74 6.74 -4.02
N ARG A 92 -15.02 5.99 -2.95
CA ARG A 92 -14.72 6.42 -1.58
C ARG A 92 -13.21 6.52 -1.34
N ALA A 93 -12.43 5.57 -1.85
CA ALA A 93 -10.98 5.59 -1.72
C ALA A 93 -10.36 6.81 -2.41
N ALA A 94 -10.80 7.12 -3.63
CA ALA A 94 -10.36 8.31 -4.35
C ALA A 94 -10.69 9.60 -3.58
N ALA A 95 -11.89 9.70 -3.00
CA ALA A 95 -12.30 10.86 -2.21
C ALA A 95 -11.44 11.04 -0.95
N LEU A 96 -11.20 9.97 -0.19
CA LEU A 96 -10.36 9.99 1.02
C LEU A 96 -8.88 10.28 0.69
N ALA A 97 -8.37 9.71 -0.39
CA ALA A 97 -7.01 9.97 -0.83
C ALA A 97 -6.81 11.44 -1.25
N ALA A 98 -7.82 12.05 -1.86
CA ALA A 98 -7.79 13.44 -2.29
C ALA A 98 -7.79 14.43 -1.11
N THR A 99 -8.43 14.10 0.01
CA THR A 99 -8.40 14.95 1.21
C THR A 99 -7.03 14.97 1.89
N GLY A 100 -6.21 13.93 1.68
CA GLY A 100 -4.92 13.77 2.37
C GLY A 100 -5.08 13.24 3.79
N GLY A 101 -3.95 12.88 4.40
CA GLY A 101 -3.86 12.41 5.78
C GLY A 101 -3.04 13.33 6.67
N ASP A 102 -2.99 12.98 7.96
CA ASP A 102 -2.08 13.58 8.93
C ASP A 102 -0.65 13.10 8.66
N TRP A 103 0.32 13.96 8.93
CA TRP A 103 1.73 13.62 8.74
C TRP A 103 2.34 13.04 10.01
N GLU A 104 2.89 11.83 9.88
CA GLU A 104 3.54 11.10 10.97
C GLU A 104 4.97 10.72 10.58
N PRO A 105 5.89 10.59 11.55
CA PRO A 105 7.22 10.06 11.28
C PRO A 105 7.14 8.54 10.98
N LEU A 106 7.92 8.10 9.99
CA LEU A 106 8.13 6.69 9.68
C LEU A 106 9.64 6.41 9.63
N GLU A 107 10.12 5.51 10.47
CA GLU A 107 11.52 5.10 10.46
C GLU A 107 11.75 3.96 9.48
N VAL A 108 12.70 4.14 8.54
CA VAL A 108 13.14 3.10 7.60
C VAL A 108 14.66 3.08 7.56
N ASP A 109 15.28 1.94 7.89
CA ASP A 109 16.74 1.78 7.89
C ASP A 109 17.48 2.90 8.68
N GLY A 110 16.88 3.37 9.79
CA GLY A 110 17.42 4.46 10.62
C GLY A 110 17.27 5.87 10.03
N THR A 111 16.49 6.03 8.96
CA THR A 111 16.14 7.32 8.36
C THR A 111 14.65 7.62 8.58
N THR A 112 14.33 8.82 9.04
CA THR A 112 12.95 9.29 9.21
C THR A 112 12.37 9.81 7.89
N PHE A 113 11.24 9.23 7.48
CA PHE A 113 10.42 9.66 6.36
C PHE A 113 9.08 10.23 6.84
N ALA A 114 8.38 10.93 5.96
CA ALA A 114 7.03 11.41 6.20
C ALA A 114 5.99 10.38 5.72
N LEU A 115 5.14 9.93 6.63
CA LEU A 115 4.00 9.07 6.37
C LEU A 115 2.72 9.92 6.36
N SER A 116 1.97 9.88 5.27
CA SER A 116 0.61 10.42 5.22
C SER A 116 -0.35 9.35 5.73
N ALA A 117 -0.94 9.57 6.90
CA ALA A 117 -1.84 8.65 7.60
C ALA A 117 -3.30 9.12 7.52
N ILE A 118 -4.17 8.29 6.96
CA ILE A 118 -5.62 8.47 6.92
C ILE A 118 -6.23 7.49 7.90
N ARG A 119 -6.96 8.00 8.89
CA ARG A 119 -7.71 7.19 9.86
C ARG A 119 -9.19 7.44 9.69
N VAL A 120 -9.95 6.36 9.56
CA VAL A 120 -11.40 6.35 9.42
C VAL A 120 -11.98 5.23 10.28
N ASP A 121 -13.29 5.19 10.47
CA ASP A 121 -13.94 4.13 11.25
C ASP A 121 -13.62 2.71 10.75
N ALA A 122 -13.29 2.56 9.47
CA ALA A 122 -12.89 1.28 8.88
C ALA A 122 -11.46 0.85 9.25
N GLY A 123 -10.61 1.77 9.72
CA GLY A 123 -9.23 1.49 10.10
C GLY A 123 -8.24 2.57 9.67
N PHE A 124 -7.00 2.14 9.44
CA PHE A 124 -5.85 2.94 9.06
C PHE A 124 -5.44 2.68 7.61
N ALA A 125 -5.07 3.74 6.90
CA ALA A 125 -4.39 3.70 5.61
C ALA A 125 -3.22 4.69 5.62
N GLY A 126 -2.03 4.23 5.27
CA GLY A 126 -0.80 5.02 5.26
C GLY A 126 -0.13 4.99 3.90
N SER A 127 0.52 6.09 3.52
CA SER A 127 1.37 6.13 2.33
C SER A 127 2.63 6.95 2.57
N ALA A 128 3.75 6.49 2.02
CA ALA A 128 5.02 7.21 2.10
C ALA A 128 5.82 7.07 0.80
N ASP A 129 6.57 8.11 0.48
CA ASP A 129 7.55 8.10 -0.60
C ASP A 129 8.95 7.98 0.00
N LEU A 130 9.66 6.91 -0.35
CA LEU A 130 10.98 6.61 0.21
C LEU A 130 12.10 6.92 -0.77
N GLY A 131 11.79 7.46 -1.96
CA GLY A 131 12.74 7.67 -3.04
C GLY A 131 12.67 6.57 -4.08
N PRO A 132 13.42 5.45 -3.97
CA PRO A 132 13.44 4.40 -5.00
C PRO A 132 12.17 3.52 -5.00
N CYS A 133 11.40 3.54 -3.92
CA CYS A 133 10.13 2.85 -3.78
C CYS A 133 9.11 3.71 -3.04
N VAL A 134 7.85 3.32 -3.12
CA VAL A 134 6.75 3.91 -2.35
C VAL A 134 6.07 2.84 -1.51
N LEU A 135 5.55 3.26 -0.37
CA LEU A 135 4.82 2.44 0.58
C LEU A 135 3.33 2.76 0.51
N ALA A 136 2.50 1.73 0.43
CA ALA A 136 1.09 1.78 0.84
C ALA A 136 0.91 0.81 2.01
N ALA A 137 0.24 1.24 3.08
CA ALA A 137 0.03 0.46 4.29
C ALA A 137 -1.45 0.53 4.69
N TRP A 138 -2.02 -0.55 5.22
CA TRP A 138 -3.37 -0.49 5.78
C TRP A 138 -3.59 -1.52 6.88
N SER A 139 -4.55 -1.23 7.77
CA SER A 139 -4.98 -2.12 8.85
C SER A 139 -6.44 -1.82 9.19
N ALA A 140 -7.21 -2.84 9.59
CA ALA A 140 -8.55 -2.63 10.13
C ALA A 140 -8.54 -1.97 11.52
N ASP A 141 -7.37 -1.85 12.17
CA ASP A 141 -7.19 -1.11 13.41
C ASP A 141 -6.78 0.34 13.11
N ALA A 142 -7.65 1.30 13.43
CA ALA A 142 -7.38 2.73 13.26
C ALA A 142 -6.30 3.26 14.22
N ALA A 143 -6.05 2.59 15.35
CA ALA A 143 -5.07 3.01 16.35
C ALA A 143 -3.64 2.57 16.00
N VAL A 144 -3.46 1.83 14.91
CA VAL A 144 -2.14 1.30 14.54
C VAL A 144 -1.12 2.41 14.31
N GLN A 145 0.10 2.13 14.73
CA GLN A 145 1.29 2.91 14.41
C GLN A 145 2.27 1.96 13.72
N LEU A 146 2.82 2.38 12.59
CA LEU A 146 3.79 1.56 11.87
C LEU A 146 5.09 1.45 12.70
N PRO A 147 5.63 0.24 12.88
CA PRO A 147 6.92 0.07 13.54
C PRO A 147 8.05 0.57 12.64
N PRO A 148 9.29 0.68 13.17
CA PRO A 148 10.47 0.81 12.34
C PRO A 148 10.52 -0.30 11.28
N LEU A 149 10.80 0.10 10.04
CA LEU A 149 10.88 -0.79 8.89
C LEU A 149 12.33 -0.91 8.40
N THR A 150 12.59 -1.97 7.64
CA THR A 150 13.85 -2.17 6.92
C THR A 150 13.58 -2.71 5.53
N LEU A 151 14.49 -2.42 4.59
CA LEU A 151 14.45 -2.98 3.24
C LEU A 151 15.23 -4.30 3.18
N VAL A 152 14.56 -5.40 2.83
CA VAL A 152 15.19 -6.71 2.61
C VAL A 152 15.06 -7.15 1.16
N ASP A 153 15.97 -7.98 0.66
CA ASP A 153 15.80 -8.55 -0.68
C ASP A 153 14.60 -9.52 -0.70
N ALA A 154 13.76 -9.41 -1.73
CA ALA A 154 12.70 -10.38 -1.96
C ALA A 154 13.31 -11.77 -2.22
N PRO A 155 12.70 -12.85 -1.71
CA PRO A 155 13.13 -14.21 -2.01
C PRO A 155 13.05 -14.49 -3.53
N GLU A 156 13.96 -15.33 -4.02
CA GLU A 156 14.00 -15.79 -5.42
C GLU A 156 12.84 -16.72 -5.78
#